data_AF-A0A969MZC8-F1
#
_entry.id   AF-A0A969MZC8-F1
#
_cell.length_a   1.000
_cell.length_b   1.000
_cell.length_c   1.000
_cell.angle_alpha   90.00
_cell.angle_beta   90.00
_cell.angle_gamma   90.00
#
_symmetry.space_group_name_H-M   'P 1'
#
loop_
_entity.id
_entity.type
_entity.pdbx_description
1 polymer ?
#
loop_
_entity_poly.entity_id
_entity_poly.type
_entity_poly.pdbx_seq_one_letter_code
_entity_poly.pdbx_strand_id
1 'polypeptide(L)'
;MDISKTELLLKRVIAVKAIVTPRFKEEFQLQLQNQVNQIDSQLQQLEMQGQRMVAEIKRQSIQPPSQDVLQQIDNIQVQVNEQKSKLLEQKI
;
A
#
# COMPACT_ATOMS: atom_id res chain seq x y z
N MET A 1 -17.85 -46.91 36.63
CA MET A 1 -18.00 -46.30 35.30
C MET A 1 -17.42 -44.90 35.41
N ASP A 2 -16.13 -44.75 35.10
CA ASP A 2 -15.45 -43.46 35.09
C ASP A 2 -15.73 -42.78 33.77
N ILE A 3 -16.62 -41.78 33.80
CA ILE A 3 -16.81 -40.87 32.68
C ILE A 3 -15.64 -39.89 32.76
N SER A 4 -14.50 -40.30 32.21
CA SER A 4 -13.32 -39.46 32.07
C SER A 4 -13.73 -38.14 31.43
N LYS A 5 -13.64 -37.08 32.23
CA LYS A 5 -14.00 -35.71 31.92
C LYS A 5 -13.34 -35.31 30.59
N THR A 6 -14.10 -35.40 29.50
CA THR A 6 -13.59 -35.14 28.15
C THR A 6 -13.71 -33.65 27.89
N GLU A 7 -12.67 -32.90 28.26
CA GLU A 7 -12.59 -31.47 27.98
C GLU A 7 -12.12 -31.26 26.53
N LEU A 8 -12.98 -30.64 25.72
CA LEU A 8 -12.68 -30.31 24.31
C LEU A 8 -12.15 -28.88 24.21
N LEU A 9 -10.98 -28.73 23.58
CA LEU A 9 -10.39 -27.42 23.28
C LEU A 9 -10.88 -26.92 21.92
N LEU A 10 -11.58 -25.78 21.93
CA LEU A 10 -12.12 -25.16 20.74
C LEU A 10 -11.48 -23.80 20.49
N LYS A 11 -11.09 -23.52 19.24
CA LYS A 11 -10.71 -22.18 18.80
C LYS A 11 -11.97 -21.35 18.64
N ARG A 12 -12.02 -20.18 19.29
CA ARG A 12 -13.09 -19.20 19.13
C ARG A 12 -12.51 -17.82 18.86
N VAL A 13 -13.22 -17.03 18.06
CA VAL A 13 -12.91 -15.62 17.86
C VAL A 13 -13.31 -14.85 19.12
N ILE A 14 -12.43 -13.95 19.59
CA ILE A 14 -12.70 -13.06 20.72
C ILE A 14 -12.64 -11.62 20.21
N ALA A 15 -13.72 -10.87 20.38
CA ALA A 15 -13.75 -9.46 20.03
C ALA A 15 -13.02 -8.63 21.10
N VAL A 16 -12.03 -7.84 20.67
CA VAL A 16 -11.32 -6.87 21.51
C VAL A 16 -11.90 -5.48 21.23
N LYS A 17 -12.31 -4.77 22.28
CA LYS A 17 -12.80 -3.38 22.20
C LYS A 17 -11.90 -2.48 23.03
N ALA A 18 -11.74 -1.23 22.61
CA ALA A 18 -10.95 -0.23 23.33
C ALA A 18 -11.85 0.92 23.81
N ILE A 19 -11.50 1.49 24.97
CA ILE A 19 -12.12 2.73 25.47
C ILE A 19 -11.28 3.90 24.98
N VAL A 20 -11.93 4.87 24.33
CA VAL A 20 -11.25 6.02 23.71
C VAL A 20 -10.92 7.08 24.78
N THR A 21 -9.82 6.86 25.50
CA THR A 21 -9.27 7.83 26.46
C THR A 21 -8.43 8.90 25.74
N PRO A 22 -8.14 10.06 26.38
CA PRO A 22 -7.28 11.08 25.77
C PRO A 22 -5.91 10.54 25.34
N ARG A 23 -5.23 9.80 26.23
CA ARG A 23 -3.95 9.15 25.91
C ARG A 23 -4.05 8.18 24.74
N PHE A 24 -5.11 7.37 24.69
CA PHE A 24 -5.35 6.46 23.58
C PHE A 24 -5.51 7.21 22.25
N LYS A 25 -6.21 8.36 22.25
CA LYS A 25 -6.35 9.19 21.04
C LYS A 25 -5.00 9.71 20.56
N GLU A 26 -4.18 10.23 21.47
CA GLU A 26 -2.86 10.80 21.12
C GLU A 26 -1.93 9.73 20.53
N GLU A 27 -1.80 8.58 21.19
CA GLU A 27 -0.97 7.47 20.73
C GLU A 27 -1.45 6.94 19.37
N PHE A 28 -2.76 6.77 19.20
CA PHE A 28 -3.34 6.30 17.95
C PHE A 28 -3.21 7.33 16.83
N GLN A 29 -3.36 8.62 17.12
CA GLN A 29 -3.18 9.70 16.14
C GLN A 29 -1.72 9.76 15.66
N LEU A 30 -0.74 9.63 16.55
CA LEU A 30 0.67 9.55 16.19
C LEU A 30 0.95 8.32 15.32
N GLN A 31 0.42 7.15 15.70
CA GLN A 31 0.58 5.93 14.93
C GLN A 31 -0.04 6.06 13.52
N LEU A 32 -1.26 6.60 13.43
CA LEU A 32 -1.95 6.81 12.16
C LEU A 32 -1.20 7.83 11.29
N GLN A 33 -0.74 8.94 11.86
CA GLN A 33 0.05 9.93 11.12
C GLN A 33 1.34 9.32 10.57
N ASN A 34 2.02 8.46 11.34
CA ASN A 34 3.20 7.75 10.86
C ASN A 34 2.88 6.81 9.70
N GLN A 35 1.76 6.09 9.75
CA GLN A 35 1.31 5.24 8.64
C GLN A 35 0.99 6.07 7.38
N VAL A 36 0.29 7.19 7.54
CA VAL A 36 0.01 8.12 6.43
C VAL A 36 1.32 8.64 5.81
N ASN A 37 2.28 9.06 6.64
CA ASN A 37 3.57 9.56 6.17
C ASN A 37 4.37 8.49 5.41
N GLN A 38 4.27 7.23 5.82
CA GLN A 38 4.89 6.10 5.12
C GLN A 38 4.27 5.89 3.74
N ILE A 39 2.93 5.90 3.64
CA ILE A 39 2.22 5.79 2.37
C ILE A 39 2.56 6.96 1.45
N ASP A 40 2.59 8.19 1.97
CA ASP A 40 2.94 9.38 1.19
C ASP A 40 4.38 9.29 0.65
N SER A 41 5.32 8.78 1.46
CA SER A 41 6.70 8.55 1.02
C SER A 41 6.80 7.48 -0.07
N GLN A 42 6.06 6.38 0.07
CA GLN A 42 5.98 5.33 -0.96
C GLN A 42 5.39 5.87 -2.26
N LEU A 43 4.36 6.71 -2.17
CA LEU A 43 3.73 7.32 -3.33
C LEU A 43 4.70 8.24 -4.08
N GLN A 44 5.43 9.10 -3.36
CA GLN A 44 6.45 9.96 -3.96
C GLN A 44 7.57 9.16 -4.64
N GLN A 45 8.02 8.07 -4.01
CA GLN A 45 9.03 7.19 -4.60
C GLN A 45 8.52 6.53 -5.89
N LEU A 46 7.28 6.05 -5.90
CA LEU A 46 6.66 5.44 -7.07
C LEU A 46 6.54 6.44 -8.23
N GLU A 47 6.12 7.67 -7.96
CA GLU A 47 6.01 8.72 -8.97
C GLU A 47 7.39 9.08 -9.56
N MET A 48 8.42 9.21 -8.71
CA MET A 48 9.78 9.45 -9.17
C MET A 48 10.32 8.29 -10.01
N GLN A 49 10.06 7.04 -9.62
CA GLN A 49 10.47 5.86 -10.39
C GLN A 49 9.82 5.82 -11.76
N GLY A 50 8.50 6.04 -11.83
CA GLY A 50 7.77 6.10 -13.11
C GLY A 50 8.32 7.17 -14.04
N GLN A 51 8.53 8.38 -13.53
CA GLN A 51 9.10 9.48 -14.34
C GLN A 51 10.51 9.18 -14.85
N ARG A 52 11.37 8.57 -14.01
CA ARG A 52 12.73 8.17 -14.42
C ARG A 52 12.69 7.14 -15.53
N MET A 53 11.87 6.09 -15.40
CA MET A 53 11.73 5.06 -16.44
C MET A 53 11.25 5.65 -17.77
N VAL A 54 10.24 6.54 -17.73
CA VAL A 54 9.76 7.24 -18.94
C VAL A 54 10.85 8.10 -19.55
N ALA A 55 11.64 8.81 -18.73
CA ALA A 55 12.74 9.64 -19.21
C ALA A 55 13.87 8.81 -19.85
N GLU A 56 14.20 7.66 -19.26
CA GLU A 56 15.20 6.72 -19.80
C GLU A 56 14.76 6.15 -21.15
N ILE A 57 13.51 5.71 -21.26
CA ILE A 57 12.95 5.20 -22.52
C ILE A 57 12.95 6.28 -23.61
N LYS A 58 12.57 7.52 -23.28
CA LYS A 58 12.65 8.65 -24.21
C LYS A 58 14.07 8.94 -24.66
N ARG A 59 15.07 8.84 -23.76
CA ARG A 59 16.49 9.03 -24.09
C ARG A 59 17.06 7.94 -24.99
N GLN A 60 16.59 6.70 -24.82
CA GLN A 60 17.00 5.57 -25.67
C GLN A 60 16.29 5.56 -27.02
N SER A 61 15.18 6.31 -27.16
CA SER A 61 14.45 6.43 -28.42
C SER A 61 15.15 7.38 -29.39
N ILE A 62 15.24 6.96 -30.65
CA ILE A 62 15.62 7.84 -31.77
C ILE A 62 14.40 8.72 -32.05
N GLN A 63 14.57 10.04 -32.23
CA GLN A 63 13.44 10.93 -32.54
C GLN A 63 13.01 10.80 -34.01
N PRO A 64 11.71 10.63 -34.31
CA PRO A 64 10.59 10.46 -33.37
C PRO A 64 10.52 9.04 -32.77
N PRO A 65 10.09 8.90 -31.49
CA PRO A 65 9.98 7.61 -30.82
C PRO A 65 9.10 6.65 -31.62
N SER A 66 9.53 5.40 -31.75
CA SER A 66 8.76 4.37 -32.45
C SER A 66 7.46 4.04 -31.69
N GLN A 67 6.50 3.44 -32.39
CA GLN A 67 5.23 2.99 -31.81
C GLN A 67 5.44 2.11 -30.56
N ASP A 68 6.45 1.25 -30.57
CA ASP A 68 6.79 0.37 -29.45
C ASP A 68 7.25 1.15 -28.20
N VAL A 69 8.00 2.23 -28.39
CA VAL A 69 8.45 3.11 -27.31
C VAL A 69 7.27 3.83 -26.67
N LEU A 70 6.30 4.27 -27.47
CA LEU A 70 5.08 4.90 -26.96
C LEU A 70 4.25 3.91 -26.14
N GLN A 71 4.13 2.66 -26.60
CA GLN A 71 3.38 1.63 -25.88
C GLN A 71 4.06 1.22 -24.56
N GLN A 72 5.39 1.19 -24.51
CA GLN A 72 6.13 0.95 -23.26
C GLN A 72 5.92 2.07 -22.24
N ILE A 73 5.92 3.34 -22.68
CA ILE A 73 5.63 4.49 -21.81
C ILE A 73 4.20 4.41 -21.25
N ASP A 74 3.23 4.07 -22.10
CA ASP A 74 1.83 3.92 -21.69
C ASP A 74 1.66 2.82 -20.65
N ASN A 75 2.27 1.65 -20.88
CA ASN A 75 2.26 0.53 -19.92
C ASN A 75 2.83 0.92 -18.56
N ILE A 76 3.96 1.67 -18.53
CA ILE A 76 4.55 2.16 -17.28
C ILE A 76 3.60 3.13 -16.58
N GLN A 77 2.97 4.02 -17.33
CA GLN A 77 2.04 4.99 -16.77
C GLN A 77 0.80 4.31 -16.17
N VAL A 78 0.24 3.31 -16.85
CA VAL A 78 -0.85 2.47 -16.34
C VAL A 78 -0.42 1.74 -15.06
N GLN A 79 0.73 1.08 -15.06
CA GLN A 79 1.24 0.34 -13.90
C GLN A 79 1.46 1.26 -12.69
N VAL A 80 2.04 2.45 -12.90
CA VAL A 80 2.24 3.46 -11.84
C VAL A 80 0.90 3.94 -11.30
N ASN A 81 -0.09 4.19 -12.17
CA ASN A 81 -1.42 4.63 -11.76
C ASN A 81 -2.17 3.56 -10.96
N GLU A 82 -2.06 2.29 -11.35
CA GLU A 82 -2.65 1.16 -10.60
C GLU A 82 -2.04 1.04 -9.20
N GLN A 83 -0.71 1.08 -9.10
CA GLN A 83 -0.01 1.00 -7.81
C GLN A 83 -0.32 2.22 -6.93
N LYS A 84 -0.37 3.41 -7.52
CA LYS A 84 -0.80 4.64 -6.85
C LYS A 84 -2.21 4.50 -6.29
N SER A 85 -3.14 3.95 -7.06
CA SER A 85 -4.53 3.75 -6.61
C SER A 85 -4.60 2.81 -5.41
N LYS A 86 -3.87 1.69 -5.44
CA LYS A 86 -3.78 0.74 -4.31
C LYS A 86 -3.20 1.38 -3.03
N LEU A 87 -2.19 2.23 -3.17
CA LEU A 87 -1.60 2.94 -2.02
C LEU A 87 -2.55 4.00 -1.46
N LEU A 88 -3.29 4.70 -2.33
CA LEU A 88 -4.30 5.68 -1.91
C LEU A 88 -5.49 5.02 -1.22
N GLU A 89 -5.91 3.84 -1.65
CA GLU A 89 -6.95 3.04 -0.97
C GLU A 89 -6.53 2.63 0.45
N GLN A 90 -5.23 2.45 0.73
CA GLN A 90 -4.75 2.13 2.08
C GLN A 90 -4.73 3.36 3.01
N LYS A 91 -4.79 4.57 2.46
CA LYS A 91 -4.78 5.84 3.22
C LYS A 91 -6.18 6.26 3.66
N ILE A 92 -7.22 5.82 2.96
CA ILE A 92 -8.63 6.19 3.13
C ILE A 92 -9.38 5.12 3.93
#